data_AF-K3YEF3-F1
#
_entry.id   AF-K3YEF3-F1
#
_cell.length_a   1.000
_cell.length_b   1.000
_cell.length_c   1.000
_cell.angle_alpha   90.00
_cell.angle_beta   90.00
_cell.angle_gamma   90.00
#
_symmetry.space_group_name_H-M   'P 1'
#
loop_
_entity.id
_entity.type
_entity.pdbx_description
1 polymer ?
#
loop_
_entity_poly.entity_id
_entity_poly.type
_entity_poly.pdbx_seq_one_letter_code
_entity_poly.pdbx_strand_id
1 'polypeptide(L)'
;MGVVVDAAIGWLVQSILGNCFTEKLEAWTCTVGLADDVEKLKSAMRYVQMVLDAAKGRKIKSEPLENSLGDLKELLYDAEDVMDELDYYRLQENITNRFYL
;
A
#
# COMPACT_ATOMS: atom_id res chain seq x y z
N MET A 1 3.70 -18.39 23.08
CA MET A 1 3.70 -19.32 21.93
C MET A 1 4.04 -18.45 20.73
N GLY A 2 5.21 -18.61 20.10
CA GLY A 2 5.64 -17.62 19.11
C GLY A 2 4.84 -17.70 17.80
N VAL A 3 4.40 -16.55 17.28
CA VAL A 3 3.68 -16.40 16.00
C VAL A 3 4.67 -16.36 14.83
N VAL A 4 4.26 -16.85 13.67
CA VAL A 4 5.02 -16.70 12.41
C VAL A 4 4.66 -15.33 11.84
N VAL A 5 5.60 -14.68 11.13
CA VAL A 5 5.28 -13.46 10.35
C VAL A 5 4.00 -13.72 9.55
N ASP A 6 3.00 -12.88 9.78
CA ASP A 6 1.64 -13.11 9.31
C ASP A 6 1.60 -13.12 7.77
N ALA A 7 1.11 -14.23 7.21
CA ALA A 7 1.00 -14.41 5.77
C ALA A 7 0.04 -13.39 5.12
N ALA A 8 -0.94 -12.87 5.87
CA ALA A 8 -1.85 -11.84 5.42
C ALA A 8 -1.14 -10.50 5.19
N ILE A 9 -0.19 -10.11 6.05
CA ILE A 9 0.58 -8.87 5.86
C ILE A 9 1.41 -8.96 4.58
N GLY A 10 2.10 -10.09 4.37
CA GLY A 10 2.86 -10.32 3.14
C GLY A 10 1.99 -10.30 1.88
N TRP A 11 0.78 -10.86 1.96
CA TRP A 11 -0.17 -10.83 0.84
C TRP A 11 -0.70 -9.41 0.56
N LEU A 12 -1.05 -8.64 1.59
CA LEU A 12 -1.53 -7.26 1.46
C LEU A 12 -0.48 -6.36 0.79
N VAL A 13 0.78 -6.41 1.24
CA VAL A 13 1.86 -5.62 0.63
C VAL A 13 2.04 -5.95 -0.85
N GLN A 14 1.97 -7.23 -1.22
CA GLN A 14 2.04 -7.65 -2.62
C GLN A 14 0.83 -7.18 -3.43
N SER A 15 -0.38 -7.22 -2.86
CA SER A 15 -1.60 -6.71 -3.49
C SER A 15 -1.46 -5.21 -3.80
N ILE A 16 -1.07 -4.41 -2.81
CA ILE A 16 -0.92 -2.96 -2.94
C ILE A 16 0.15 -2.62 -3.99
N LEU A 17 1.32 -3.27 -3.92
CA LEU A 17 2.40 -3.05 -4.89
C LEU A 17 2.01 -3.45 -6.32
N GLY A 18 1.19 -4.49 -6.48
CA GLY A 18 0.76 -4.99 -7.78
C GLY A 18 -0.39 -4.21 -8.41
N ASN A 19 -1.29 -3.66 -7.59
CA ASN A 19 -2.57 -3.14 -8.07
C ASN A 19 -2.70 -1.62 -7.93
N CYS A 20 -2.16 -1.02 -6.88
CA CYS A 20 -2.42 0.39 -6.56
C CYS A 20 -1.56 1.35 -7.40
N PHE A 21 -0.29 1.01 -7.69
CA PHE A 21 0.65 1.91 -8.36
C PHE A 21 0.66 1.75 -9.88
N THR A 22 -0.48 1.99 -10.52
CA THR A 22 -0.59 1.93 -11.98
C THR A 22 0.02 3.16 -12.65
N GLU A 23 0.60 3.02 -13.84
CA GLU A 23 1.17 4.13 -14.61
C GLU A 23 0.17 5.29 -14.82
N LYS A 24 -1.11 4.95 -15.00
CA LYS A 24 -2.19 5.95 -15.19
C LYS A 24 -2.45 6.74 -13.91
N LEU A 25 -2.44 6.07 -12.76
CA LEU A 25 -2.61 6.74 -11.48
C LEU A 25 -1.40 7.62 -11.17
N GLU A 26 -0.19 7.12 -11.38
CA GLU A 26 1.05 7.89 -11.15
C GLU A 26 1.19 9.10 -12.08
N ALA A 27 0.74 8.99 -13.32
CA ALA A 27 0.70 10.14 -14.22
C ALA A 27 -0.35 11.18 -13.77
N TRP A 28 -1.50 10.74 -13.28
CA TRP A 28 -2.56 11.62 -12.78
C TRP A 28 -2.20 12.29 -11.46
N THR A 29 -1.47 11.62 -10.56
CA THR A 29 -1.06 12.24 -9.28
C THR A 29 -0.12 13.43 -9.50
N CYS A 30 0.61 13.48 -10.62
CA CYS A 30 1.37 14.65 -11.05
C CYS A 30 0.47 15.86 -11.35
N THR A 31 -0.75 15.66 -11.87
CA THR A 31 -1.65 16.75 -12.25
C THR A 31 -2.37 17.35 -11.04
N VAL A 32 -2.56 16.55 -9.98
CA VAL A 32 -3.20 16.99 -8.73
C VAL A 32 -2.21 17.31 -7.60
N GLY A 33 -0.90 17.23 -7.87
CA GLY A 33 0.15 17.60 -6.91
C GLY A 33 0.42 16.57 -5.80
N LEU A 34 0.06 15.31 -6.01
CA LEU A 34 0.23 14.20 -5.06
C LEU A 34 1.34 13.21 -5.44
N ALA A 35 2.10 13.49 -6.50
CA ALA A 35 3.13 12.58 -7.00
C ALA A 35 4.15 12.17 -5.92
N ASP A 36 4.65 13.14 -5.15
CA ASP A 36 5.65 12.89 -4.11
C ASP A 36 5.11 12.01 -2.98
N ASP A 37 3.84 12.19 -2.60
CA ASP A 37 3.24 11.44 -1.50
C ASP A 37 2.93 9.99 -1.92
N VAL A 38 2.48 9.79 -3.16
CA VAL A 38 2.29 8.45 -3.73
C VAL A 38 3.63 7.72 -3.87
N GLU A 39 4.70 8.39 -4.28
CA GLU A 39 6.03 7.76 -4.38
C GLU A 39 6.60 7.42 -2.99
N LYS A 40 6.38 8.26 -1.97
CA LYS A 40 6.74 7.93 -0.58
C LYS A 40 5.99 6.70 -0.09
N LEU A 41 4.68 6.60 -0.38
CA LEU A 41 3.89 5.43 -0.02
C LEU A 41 4.41 4.17 -0.71
N LYS A 42 4.67 4.24 -2.02
CA LYS A 42 5.26 3.13 -2.80
C LYS A 42 6.60 2.67 -2.23
N SER A 43 7.45 3.62 -1.87
CA SER A 43 8.75 3.36 -1.24
C SER A 43 8.61 2.70 0.14
N ALA A 44 7.66 3.15 0.96
CA ALA A 44 7.35 2.53 2.24
C ALA A 44 6.89 1.08 2.06
N MET A 45 6.01 0.79 1.10
CA MET A 45 5.55 -0.58 0.81
C MET A 45 6.70 -1.50 0.39
N ARG A 46 7.63 -1.00 -0.45
CA ARG A 46 8.86 -1.74 -0.82
C ARG A 46 9.75 -2.03 0.38
N TYR A 47 9.88 -1.07 1.30
CA TYR A 47 10.63 -1.26 2.53
C TYR A 47 10.01 -2.33 3.43
N VAL A 48 8.69 -2.29 3.61
CA VAL A 48 7.96 -3.33 4.35
C VAL A 48 8.16 -4.69 3.70
N GLN A 49 8.03 -4.81 2.38
CA GLN A 49 8.25 -6.07 1.66
C GLN A 49 9.64 -6.65 1.93
N MET A 50 10.68 -5.81 1.85
CA MET A 50 12.06 -6.22 2.13
C MET A 50 12.23 -6.72 3.58
N VAL A 51 11.61 -6.06 4.56
CA VAL A 51 11.63 -6.50 5.97
C VAL A 51 10.91 -7.83 6.14
N LEU A 52 9.73 -8.00 5.52
CA LEU A 52 8.97 -9.25 5.57
C LEU A 52 9.73 -10.41 4.94
N ASP A 53 10.39 -10.20 3.81
CA ASP A 53 11.23 -11.21 3.16
C ASP A 53 12.43 -11.60 4.03
N ALA A 54 13.08 -10.63 4.68
CA ALA A 54 14.17 -10.89 5.61
C ALA A 54 13.71 -11.67 6.86
N ALA A 55 12.46 -11.45 7.29
CA ALA A 55 11.84 -12.08 8.44
C ALA A 55 11.13 -13.41 8.12
N LYS A 56 11.02 -13.78 6.85
CA LYS A 56 10.31 -14.98 6.38
C LYS A 56 10.81 -16.25 7.07
N GLY A 57 9.87 -17.05 7.58
CA GLY A 57 10.18 -18.31 8.30
C GLY A 57 10.76 -18.12 9.70
N ARG A 58 10.92 -16.89 10.19
CA ARG A 58 11.33 -16.62 11.58
C ARG A 58 10.12 -16.68 12.50
N LYS A 59 10.34 -17.25 13.69
CA LYS A 59 9.34 -17.27 14.75
C LYS A 59 9.47 -16.01 15.60
N ILE A 60 8.40 -15.24 15.69
CA ILE A 60 8.29 -14.07 16.54
C ILE A 60 8.11 -14.56 17.97
N LYS A 61 8.95 -14.06 18.87
CA LYS A 61 8.88 -14.38 20.31
C LYS A 61 8.77 -13.11 21.16
N SER A 62 8.57 -11.96 20.52
CA SER A 62 8.55 -10.64 21.14
C SER A 62 7.16 -10.04 20.97
N GLU A 63 6.50 -9.81 22.10
CA GLU A 63 5.17 -9.18 22.16
C GLU A 63 5.17 -7.75 21.57
N PRO A 64 6.18 -6.88 21.80
CA PRO A 64 6.28 -5.61 21.08
C PRO A 64 6.30 -5.75 19.55
N LEU A 65 7.02 -6.75 19.03
CA LEU A 65 7.08 -7.00 17.59
C LEU A 65 5.76 -7.53 17.05
N GLU A 66 5.04 -8.34 17.82
CA GLU A 66 3.70 -8.82 17.48
C GLU A 66 2.70 -7.65 17.39
N ASN A 67 2.73 -6.73 18.36
CA ASN A 67 1.90 -5.53 18.33
C ASN A 67 2.24 -4.62 17.14
N SER A 68 3.52 -4.38 16.87
CA SER A 68 3.93 -3.57 15.71
C SER A 68 3.53 -4.18 14.37
N LEU A 69 3.42 -5.51 14.27
CA LEU A 69 2.86 -6.15 13.06
C LEU A 69 1.35 -5.99 12.96
N GLY A 70 0.64 -5.98 14.09
CA GLY A 70 -0.77 -5.61 14.14
C GLY A 70 -0.98 -4.18 13.62
N ASP A 71 -0.23 -3.22 14.15
CA ASP A 71 -0.30 -1.82 13.71
C ASP A 71 0.04 -1.66 12.23
N LEU A 72 1.08 -2.38 11.76
CA LEU A 72 1.44 -2.40 10.35
C LEU A 72 0.29 -2.90 9.48
N LYS A 73 -0.44 -3.94 9.92
CA LYS A 73 -1.56 -4.48 9.16
C LYS A 73 -2.68 -3.44 8.99
N GLU A 74 -3.03 -2.71 10.05
CA GLU A 74 -4.04 -1.65 9.97
C GLU A 74 -3.58 -0.51 9.03
N LEU A 75 -2.31 -0.10 9.12
CA LEU A 75 -1.75 0.90 8.19
C LEU A 75 -1.76 0.45 6.72
N LEU A 76 -1.66 -0.86 6.46
CA LEU A 76 -1.78 -1.39 5.10
C LEU A 76 -3.22 -1.31 4.59
N TYR A 77 -4.21 -1.54 5.46
CA TYR A 77 -5.62 -1.31 5.09
C TYR A 77 -5.89 0.17 4.80
N ASP A 78 -5.43 1.07 5.67
CA ASP A 78 -5.56 2.52 5.45
C ASP A 78 -4.92 2.94 4.11
N ALA A 79 -3.77 2.36 3.76
CA ALA A 79 -3.10 2.65 2.50
C ALA A 79 -3.83 2.11 1.27
N GLU A 80 -4.43 0.92 1.36
CA GLU A 80 -5.27 0.36 0.29
C GLU A 80 -6.51 1.25 0.05
N ASP A 81 -7.21 1.63 1.13
CA ASP A 81 -8.38 2.52 1.07
C ASP A 81 -8.07 3.88 0.43
N VAL A 82 -6.97 4.52 0.83
CA VAL A 82 -6.53 5.80 0.24
C VAL A 82 -6.21 5.66 -1.25
N MET A 83 -5.56 4.56 -1.65
CA MET A 83 -5.24 4.34 -3.07
C MET A 83 -6.48 4.07 -3.91
N ASP A 84 -7.46 3.34 -3.37
CA ASP A 84 -8.75 3.11 -4.01
C ASP A 84 -9.54 4.42 -4.19
N GLU A 85 -9.50 5.31 -3.19
CA GLU A 85 -10.13 6.64 -3.28
C GLU A 85 -9.44 7.53 -4.33
N LEU A 86 -8.10 7.50 -4.41
CA LEU A 86 -7.36 8.20 -5.46
C LEU A 86 -7.72 7.69 -6.86
N ASP A 87 -7.82 6.36 -7.04
CA ASP A 87 -8.20 5.80 -8.34
C ASP A 87 -9.65 6.14 -8.70
N TYR A 88 -10.55 6.17 -7.71
CA TYR A 88 -11.91 6.66 -7.89
C TYR A 88 -11.93 8.10 -8.42
N TYR A 89 -11.21 9.03 -7.79
CA TYR A 89 -11.18 10.43 -8.23
C TYR A 89 -10.57 10.58 -9.64
N ARG A 90 -9.50 9.85 -9.93
CA ARG A 90 -8.92 9.80 -11.28
C ARG A 90 -9.95 9.35 -12.31
N LEU A 91 -10.70 8.28 -12.02
CA LEU A 91 -11.74 7.76 -12.92
C LEU A 91 -12.89 8.76 -13.08
N GLN A 92 -13.32 9.40 -12.00
CA GLN A 92 -14.37 10.42 -12.01
C GLN A 92 -13.99 11.62 -12.88
N GLU A 93 -12.75 12.11 -12.79
CA GLU A 93 -12.26 13.19 -13.65
C GLU A 93 -12.22 12.78 -15.12
N ASN A 94 -11.74 11.56 -15.42
CA ASN A 94 -11.71 11.02 -16.77
C ASN A 94 -13.12 10.92 -17.39
N ILE A 95 -14.12 10.52 -16.61
CA ILE A 95 -15.51 10.44 -17.07
C ILE A 95 -16.07 11.85 -17.30
N THR A 96 -15.83 12.76 -16.35
CA THR A 96 -16.31 14.15 -16.43
C THR A 96 -15.76 14.85 -17.67
N ASN A 97 -14.45 14.77 -17.90
CA ASN A 97 -13.81 15.40 -19.06
C ASN A 97 -14.30 14.82 -20.41
N ARG A 98 -14.78 13.57 -20.45
CA ARG A 98 -15.36 12.97 -21.67
C ARG A 98 -16.76 13.47 -22.01
N PHE A 99 -17.49 14.05 -21.06
CA PHE A 99 -18.85 14.56 -21.29
C PHE A 99 -18.88 16.07 -21.61
N TYR A 100 -17.80 16.79 -21.33
CA TYR A 100 -17.67 18.24 -21.59
C TYR A 100 -16.74 18.57 -22.77
N LEU A 101 -16.29 17.55 -23.52
CA LEU A 101 -15.63 17.63 -24.82
C LEU A 101 -16.53 17.00 -25.90
#